data_AF-A0A329RHU0-F1
#
_entry.id   AF-A0A329RHU0-F1
#
_cell.length_a   1.000
_cell.length_b   1.000
_cell.length_c   1.000
_cell.angle_alpha   90.00
_cell.angle_beta   90.00
_cell.angle_gamma   90.00
#
_symmetry.space_group_name_H-M   'P 1'
#
loop_
_entity.id
_entity.type
_entity.pdbx_description
1 polymer ?
#
loop_
_entity_poly.entity_id
_entity_poly.type
_entity_poly.pdbx_seq_one_letter_code
_entity_poly.pdbx_strand_id
1 'polypeptide(L)'
;MTAGVGTSLWIAPEVLMGERYDDKADIFSFGVVLSELDLQVLPYTHAIESDGSGHRMRDLAVLQRMVMGKLRVQFSPGALASMVALGYACVSLNTKKTSHSSRSALQVTDDSA
;
A
#
# COMPACT_ATOMS: atom_id res chain seq x y z
N MET A 1 8.15 7.71 21.65
CA MET A 1 7.92 6.47 20.89
C MET A 1 7.10 5.54 21.77
N THR A 2 5.81 5.38 21.50
CA THR A 2 4.98 4.38 22.19
C THR A 2 5.26 3.03 21.57
N ALA A 3 5.94 2.16 22.32
CA ALA A 3 6.16 0.78 21.95
C ALA A 3 4.80 0.05 21.97
N GLY A 4 4.37 -0.40 20.80
CA GLY A 4 3.19 -1.24 20.63
C GLY A 4 1.93 -0.48 20.24
N VAL A 5 1.39 -0.86 19.08
CA VAL A 5 0.01 -0.57 18.63
C VAL A 5 -0.22 0.89 18.22
N GLY A 6 -0.01 1.20 16.93
CA GLY A 6 -0.49 2.49 16.41
C GLY A 6 -0.10 2.88 14.98
N THR A 7 1.09 2.52 14.49
CA THR A 7 1.57 3.10 13.20
C THR A 7 2.33 2.13 12.30
N SER A 8 2.58 0.89 12.72
CA SER A 8 3.40 -0.04 11.93
C SER A 8 2.75 -0.47 10.61
N LEU A 9 1.42 -0.41 10.49
CA LEU A 9 0.70 -0.85 9.28
C LEU A 9 0.91 0.04 8.05
N TRP A 10 1.40 1.27 8.24
CA TRP A 10 1.72 2.21 7.15
C TRP A 10 3.21 2.24 6.82
N ILE A 11 4.05 1.50 7.56
CA ILE A 11 5.48 1.47 7.32
C ILE A 11 5.76 0.63 6.08
N ALA A 12 6.59 1.17 5.20
CA ALA A 12 7.03 0.46 4.00
C ALA A 12 7.82 -0.80 4.34
N PRO A 13 7.70 -1.86 3.53
CA PRO A 13 8.31 -3.16 3.82
C PRO A 13 9.84 -3.10 3.89
N GLU A 14 10.48 -2.29 3.06
CA GLU A 14 11.91 -2.02 3.08
C GLU A 14 12.36 -1.43 4.44
N VAL A 15 11.59 -0.49 4.98
CA VAL A 15 11.86 0.12 6.30
C VAL A 15 11.63 -0.89 7.42
N LEU A 16 10.62 -1.76 7.30
CA LEU A 16 10.40 -2.86 8.26
C LEU A 16 11.54 -3.89 8.27
N MET A 17 12.19 -4.11 7.12
CA MET A 17 13.37 -4.98 7.02
C MET A 17 14.66 -4.32 7.56
N GLY A 18 14.59 -3.06 7.98
CA GLY A 18 15.74 -2.30 8.46
C GLY A 18 16.55 -1.65 7.34
N GLU A 19 16.02 -1.58 6.11
CA GLU A 19 16.62 -0.78 5.06
C GLU A 19 16.47 0.71 5.35
N ARG A 20 17.23 1.53 4.60
CA ARG A 20 17.25 2.97 4.81
C ARG A 20 15.94 3.59 4.33
N TYR A 21 15.35 4.43 5.20
CA TYR A 21 14.22 5.28 4.84
C TYR A 21 14.55 6.22 3.67
N ASP A 22 13.64 6.31 2.70
CA ASP A 22 13.73 7.17 1.52
C ASP A 22 12.36 7.78 1.15
N ASP A 23 12.30 8.50 0.02
CA ASP A 23 11.06 9.08 -0.52
C ASP A 23 10.05 8.02 -0.96
N LYS A 24 10.48 6.77 -1.21
CA LYS A 24 9.58 5.67 -1.61
C LYS A 24 8.81 5.14 -0.41
N ALA A 25 9.40 5.16 0.78
CA ALA A 25 8.68 4.83 2.01
C ALA A 25 7.49 5.77 2.24
N ASP A 26 7.64 7.07 1.98
CA ASP A 26 6.55 8.06 2.04
C ASP A 26 5.45 7.73 1.02
N ILE A 27 5.82 7.42 -0.23
CA ILE A 27 4.87 7.05 -1.28
C ILE A 27 4.10 5.78 -0.93
N PHE A 28 4.76 4.78 -0.35
CA PHE A 28 4.10 3.56 0.11
C PHE A 28 3.06 3.88 1.19
N SER A 29 3.46 4.64 2.22
CA SER A 29 2.57 5.03 3.31
C SER A 29 1.36 5.83 2.82
N PHE A 30 1.55 6.69 1.82
CA PHE A 30 0.47 7.42 1.16
C PHE A 30 -0.53 6.48 0.47
N GLY A 31 -0.05 5.45 -0.23
CA GLY A 31 -0.93 4.43 -0.83
C GLY A 31 -1.76 3.67 0.20
N VAL A 32 -1.21 3.41 1.38
CA VAL A 32 -1.94 2.82 2.51
C VAL A 32 -3.00 3.78 3.04
N VAL A 33 -2.68 5.07 3.20
CA VAL A 33 -3.64 6.11 3.61
C VAL A 33 -4.78 6.24 2.60
N LEU A 34 -4.52 6.17 1.30
CA LEU A 34 -5.58 6.19 0.28
C LEU A 34 -6.59 5.05 0.48
N SER A 35 -6.10 3.85 0.83
CA SER A 35 -6.98 2.70 1.09
C SER A 35 -7.82 2.88 2.36
N GLU A 36 -7.23 3.48 3.39
CA GLU A 36 -7.93 3.79 4.65
C GLU A 36 -8.99 4.87 4.45
N LEU A 37 -8.69 5.91 3.66
CA LEU A 37 -9.64 6.98 3.34
C LEU A 37 -10.86 6.46 2.58
N ASP A 38 -10.65 5.51 1.66
CA ASP A 38 -11.72 4.93 0.85
C ASP A 38 -12.58 3.93 1.64
N LEU A 39 -11.96 3.04 2.42
CA LEU A 39 -12.70 2.05 3.20
C LEU A 39 -13.20 2.58 4.56
N GLN A 40 -12.70 3.73 5.00
CA GLN A 40 -12.95 4.34 6.31
C GLN A 40 -12.72 3.40 7.50
N VAL A 41 -11.79 2.46 7.34
CA VAL A 41 -11.37 1.50 8.36
C VAL A 41 -9.85 1.35 8.34
N LEU A 42 -9.28 0.85 9.44
CA LEU A 42 -7.85 0.61 9.54
C LEU A 42 -7.34 -0.29 8.39
N PRO A 43 -6.11 -0.06 7.90
CA PRO A 43 -5.49 -0.89 6.89
C PRO A 43 -5.50 -2.37 7.29
N TYR A 44 -5.69 -3.27 6.31
CA TYR A 44 -5.64 -4.72 6.48
C TYR A 44 -6.63 -5.33 7.49
N THR A 45 -7.68 -4.60 7.89
CA THR A 45 -8.76 -5.12 8.76
C THR A 45 -9.44 -6.37 8.21
N HIS A 46 -9.44 -6.53 6.89
CA HIS A 46 -9.98 -7.69 6.17
C HIS A 46 -9.07 -8.93 6.22
N ALA A 47 -7.85 -8.84 6.75
CA ALA A 47 -6.91 -9.95 6.79
C ALA A 47 -7.31 -10.96 7.87
N ILE A 48 -7.78 -12.14 7.43
CA ILE A 48 -8.18 -13.26 8.29
C ILE A 48 -7.07 -14.31 8.31
N GLU A 49 -6.86 -14.97 9.46
CA GLU A 49 -5.89 -16.07 9.56
C GLU A 49 -6.24 -17.21 8.59
N SER A 50 -5.22 -17.82 8.00
CA SER A 50 -5.41 -18.90 7.00
C SER A 50 -5.66 -20.27 7.62
N ASP A 51 -5.74 -20.35 8.95
CA ASP A 51 -6.02 -21.56 9.70
C ASP A 51 -7.52 -21.94 9.67
N GLY A 52 -8.35 -21.15 8.99
CA GLY A 52 -9.79 -21.36 8.91
C GLY A 52 -10.55 -20.94 10.17
N SER A 53 -9.87 -20.34 11.16
CA SER A 53 -10.48 -19.92 12.43
C SER A 53 -11.39 -18.70 12.29
N GLY A 54 -11.26 -17.94 11.20
CA GLY A 54 -12.01 -16.70 11.00
C GLY A 54 -11.53 -15.53 11.87
N HIS A 55 -10.49 -15.73 12.69
CA HIS A 55 -9.96 -14.66 13.53
C HIS A 55 -9.21 -13.61 12.71
N ARG A 56 -9.33 -12.35 13.16
CA ARG A 56 -8.53 -11.23 12.65
C ARG A 56 -7.05 -11.55 12.84
N MET A 57 -6.28 -11.39 11.78
CA MET A 57 -4.83 -11.54 11.87
C MET A 57 -4.22 -10.57 12.88
N ARG A 58 -3.27 -11.06 13.68
CA ARG A 58 -2.46 -10.21 14.55
C ARG A 58 -1.58 -9.28 13.71
N ASP A 59 -1.33 -8.07 14.20
CA ASP A 59 -0.55 -7.04 13.48
C ASP A 59 0.80 -7.58 12.98
N LEU A 60 1.53 -8.35 13.78
CA LEU A 60 2.80 -8.96 13.35
C LEU A 60 2.62 -9.89 12.14
N ALA A 61 1.56 -10.70 12.12
CA ALA A 61 1.28 -11.60 11.03
C ALA A 61 0.86 -10.82 9.77
N VAL A 62 0.11 -9.72 9.94
CA VAL A 62 -0.24 -8.79 8.84
C VAL A 62 1.02 -8.24 8.20
N LEU A 63 1.93 -7.68 9.01
CA LEU A 63 3.20 -7.10 8.55
C LEU A 63 4.06 -8.16 7.83
N GLN A 64 4.18 -9.37 8.39
CA GLN A 64 4.91 -10.46 7.75
C GLN A 64 4.33 -10.80 6.37
N ARG A 65 3.01 -10.92 6.25
CA ARG A 65 2.38 -11.23 4.95
C ARG A 65 2.48 -10.10 3.95
N MET A 66 2.39 -8.85 4.42
CA MET A 66 2.61 -7.66 3.59
C MET A 66 4.02 -7.68 3.01
N VAL A 67 5.02 -7.89 3.86
CA VAL A 67 6.43 -7.99 3.47
C VAL A 67 6.67 -9.13 2.48
N MET A 68 6.03 -10.29 2.68
CA MET A 68 6.08 -11.42 1.74
C MET A 68 5.35 -11.17 0.42
N GLY A 69 4.69 -10.01 0.25
CA GLY A 69 3.86 -9.69 -0.92
C GLY A 69 2.59 -10.54 -1.03
N LYS A 70 2.21 -11.24 0.04
CA LYS A 70 1.01 -12.08 0.11
C LYS A 70 -0.23 -11.32 0.56
N LEU A 71 -0.06 -10.11 1.07
CA LEU A 71 -1.12 -9.24 1.52
C LEU A 71 -0.93 -7.85 0.90
N ARG A 72 -2.03 -7.27 0.40
CA ARG A 72 -2.05 -5.94 -0.20
C ARG A 72 -3.22 -5.15 0.40
N VAL A 73 -3.13 -3.83 0.31
CA VAL A 73 -4.25 -2.96 0.63
C VAL A 73 -5.45 -3.24 -0.29
N GLN A 74 -6.65 -2.92 0.17
CA GLN A 74 -7.88 -3.08 -0.61
C GLN A 74 -8.58 -1.74 -0.73
N PHE A 75 -9.45 -1.65 -1.74
CA PHE A 75 -10.30 -0.51 -2.00
C PHE A 75 -11.74 -0.99 -2.15
N SER A 76 -12.69 -0.11 -1.88
CA SER A 76 -14.11 -0.32 -2.01
C SER A 76 -14.49 -0.54 -3.48
N PRO A 77 -15.52 -1.34 -3.78
CA PRO A 77 -16.01 -1.51 -5.16
C PRO A 77 -16.54 -0.21 -5.79
N GLY A 78 -16.88 0.80 -4.97
CA GLY A 78 -17.36 2.11 -5.42
C GLY A 78 -16.28 3.17 -5.57
N ALA A 79 -15.03 2.84 -5.27
CA ALA A 79 -13.90 3.76 -5.35
C ALA A 79 -13.65 4.24 -6.79
N LEU A 80 -13.21 5.49 -6.95
CA LEU A 80 -12.83 6.02 -8.25
C LEU A 80 -11.65 5.22 -8.83
N ALA A 81 -11.79 4.72 -10.06
CA ALA A 81 -10.78 3.85 -10.69
C ALA A 81 -9.37 4.49 -10.72
N SER A 82 -9.27 5.81 -10.90
CA SER A 82 -7.98 6.52 -10.88
C SER A 82 -7.34 6.52 -9.49
N MET A 83 -8.12 6.63 -8.42
CA MET A 83 -7.64 6.56 -7.05
C MET A 83 -7.16 5.15 -6.70
N VAL A 84 -7.90 4.12 -7.11
CA VAL A 84 -7.51 2.72 -6.94
C VAL A 84 -6.21 2.41 -7.68
N ALA A 85 -6.09 2.87 -8.94
CA ALA A 85 -4.88 2.70 -9.73
C ALA A 85 -3.68 3.41 -9.09
N LEU A 86 -3.86 4.64 -8.61
CA LEU A 86 -2.82 5.39 -7.89
C LEU A 86 -2.41 4.67 -6.60
N GLY A 87 -3.38 4.24 -5.78
CA GLY A 87 -3.13 3.52 -4.54
C GLY A 87 -2.31 2.25 -4.76
N TYR A 88 -2.69 1.43 -5.75
CA TYR A 88 -1.92 0.23 -6.10
C TYR A 88 -0.54 0.52 -6.68
N ALA A 89 -0.37 1.62 -7.40
CA ALA A 89 0.94 2.07 -7.88
C ALA A 89 1.84 2.49 -6.72
N CYS A 90 1.29 3.22 -5.74
CA CYS A 90 1.99 3.66 -4.53
C CYS A 90 2.48 2.49 -3.67
N VAL A 91 1.65 1.45 -3.46
CA VAL A 91 2.01 0.28 -2.63
C VAL A 91 2.72 -0.85 -3.39
N SER A 92 3.14 -0.61 -4.64
CA SER A 92 3.82 -1.63 -5.44
C SER A 92 5.23 -1.85 -4.93
N LEU A 93 5.51 -3.06 -4.40
CA LEU A 93 6.82 -3.51 -3.89
C LEU A 93 7.97 -3.40 -4.92
N ASN A 94 7.63 -3.24 -6.19
CA ASN A 94 8.59 -3.00 -7.27
C ASN A 94 8.45 -1.57 -7.78
N THR A 95 8.85 -0.58 -6.99
CA THR A 95 9.33 0.68 -7.57
C THR A 95 10.73 0.44 -8.13
N LYS A 96 10.83 -0.42 -9.17
CA LYS A 96 12.04 -0.50 -9.98
C LYS A 96 12.41 0.92 -10.36
N LYS A 97 13.52 1.42 -9.81
CA LYS A 97 14.28 2.62 -10.22
C LYS A 97 13.47 3.47 -11.19
N THR A 98 12.57 4.32 -10.68
CA THR A 98 12.19 5.51 -11.45
C THR A 98 13.42 6.41 -11.44
N SER A 99 14.31 6.07 -12.36
CA SER A 99 15.39 6.89 -12.88
C SER A 99 14.98 8.35 -12.85
N HIS A 100 15.88 9.19 -12.36
CA HIS A 100 15.96 10.57 -12.83
C HIS A 100 15.81 10.61 -14.36
N SER A 101 14.60 10.85 -14.83
CA SER A 101 14.32 11.46 -16.12
C SER A 101 12.86 11.84 -16.13
N SER A 102 12.62 13.11 -15.83
CA SER A 102 11.44 13.82 -16.27
C SER A 102 11.27 13.57 -17.77
N ARG A 103 10.25 12.80 -18.18
CA ARG A 103 9.46 13.00 -19.41
C ARG A 103 8.64 11.75 -19.74
N SER A 104 7.38 12.02 -20.09
CA SER A 104 6.49 11.21 -20.93
C SER A 104 5.62 10.16 -20.21
N ALA A 105 4.48 10.61 -19.66
CA ALA A 105 3.22 9.85 -19.73
C ALA A 105 1.99 10.78 -19.56
N LEU A 106 2.08 12.02 -20.04
CA LEU A 106 0.92 12.85 -20.37
C LEU A 106 0.78 12.83 -21.90
N GLN A 107 0.04 11.84 -22.39
CA GLN A 107 -0.78 11.94 -23.60
C GLN A 107 -2.18 11.64 -23.06
N VAL A 108 -2.89 12.62 -22.49
CA VAL A 108 -3.67 13.64 -23.24
C VAL A 108 -4.10 13.09 -24.60
N THR A 109 -5.37 12.68 -24.58
CA THR A 109 -6.32 12.67 -25.68
C THR A 109 -6.01 13.72 -26.74
N ASP A 110 -5.73 13.31 -27.97
CA ASP A 110 -6.11 14.09 -29.13
C ASP A 110 -6.37 13.21 -30.35
N ASP A 111 -7.58 13.40 -30.89
CA ASP A 111 -8.07 13.14 -32.24
C ASP A 111 -7.71 11.86 -33.00
N SER A 112 -8.74 11.04 -33.26
CA SER A 112 -8.92 10.51 -34.61
C SER A 112 -10.40 10.26 -34.92
N ALA A 113 -10.87 11.05 -35.89
CA ALA A 113 -11.99 10.94 -36.83
C ALA A 113 -12.90 9.70 -36.77
#